data_AF-B4WP91-F1
#
_entry.id   AF-B4WP91-F1
#
_cell.length_a   1.000
_cell.length_b   1.000
_cell.length_c   1.000
_cell.angle_alpha   90.00
_cell.angle_beta   90.00
_cell.angle_gamma   90.00
#
_symmetry.space_group_name_H-M   'P 1'
#
loop_
_entity.id
_entity.type
_entity.pdbx_description
1 polymer ?
#
loop_
_entity_poly.entity_id
_entity_poly.type
_entity_poly.pdbx_seq_one_letter_code
_entity_poly.pdbx_strand_id
1 'polypeptide(L)'
;MAEAFYEQRKQALIQEITLAFEGVSREEGVTLHEATVLDDYGGPEERAKARAKDTEQSWQAVPERDIRFTDAVLSFLDDKGFRYYIPAYMIWYLRHIDDQAPIYRSTTFDSVVFHLTYFGKGGIPERFKLLTEAQGRAIAHFLLFESARYEALEKQLMQASLIKRGLSSEDIELVLQAQDFQDNQISSALDRYWQQFLPSA
;
A
#
# COMPACT_ATOMS: atom_id res chain seq x y z
N MET A 1 -7.35 -8.23 23.47
CA MET A 1 -7.29 -6.76 23.52
C MET A 1 -6.41 -6.18 22.41
N ALA A 2 -5.22 -6.72 22.12
CA ALA A 2 -4.37 -6.25 21.02
C ALA A 2 -5.00 -6.41 19.62
N GLU A 3 -5.62 -7.56 19.33
CA GLU A 3 -6.26 -7.83 18.03
C GLU A 3 -7.47 -6.91 17.75
N ALA A 4 -8.34 -6.70 18.74
CA ALA A 4 -9.49 -5.80 18.59
C ALA A 4 -9.05 -4.34 18.34
N PHE A 5 -7.98 -3.90 18.97
CA PHE A 5 -7.41 -2.57 18.74
C PHE A 5 -6.75 -2.46 17.35
N TYR A 6 -6.06 -3.52 16.91
CA TYR A 6 -5.51 -3.62 15.55
C TYR A 6 -6.60 -3.50 14.49
N GLU A 7 -7.67 -4.29 14.60
CA GLU A 7 -8.81 -4.25 13.67
C GLU A 7 -9.53 -2.90 13.71
N GLN A 8 -9.67 -2.28 14.88
CA GLN A 8 -10.24 -0.94 14.99
C GLN A 8 -9.38 0.11 14.25
N ARG A 9 -8.06 0.06 14.40
CA ARG A 9 -7.13 0.95 13.66
C ARG A 9 -7.22 0.73 12.16
N LYS A 10 -7.28 -0.54 11.73
CA LYS A 10 -7.44 -0.92 10.32
C LYS A 10 -8.73 -0.35 9.73
N GLN A 11 -9.85 -0.50 10.44
CA GLN A 11 -11.14 0.02 10.01
C GLN A 11 -11.19 1.55 10.00
N ALA A 12 -10.59 2.22 10.99
CA ALA A 12 -10.49 3.68 11.03
C ALA A 12 -9.67 4.22 9.84
N LEU A 13 -8.56 3.55 9.50
CA LEU A 13 -7.74 3.91 8.34
C LEU A 13 -8.48 3.70 7.02
N ILE A 14 -9.25 2.62 6.87
CA ILE A 14 -10.12 2.40 5.70
C ILE A 14 -11.12 3.57 5.54
N GLN A 15 -11.72 4.03 6.64
CA GLN A 15 -12.64 5.17 6.62
C GLN A 15 -11.91 6.47 6.23
N GLU A 16 -10.73 6.72 6.79
CA GLU A 16 -9.92 7.89 6.45
C GLU A 16 -9.56 7.92 4.96
N ILE A 17 -9.07 6.80 4.41
CA ILE A 17 -8.75 6.68 2.98
C ILE A 17 -10.00 6.92 2.14
N THR A 18 -11.14 6.35 2.55
CA THR A 18 -12.40 6.53 1.82
C THR A 18 -12.81 7.99 1.75
N LEU A 19 -12.72 8.73 2.85
CA LEU A 19 -13.06 10.15 2.91
C LEU A 19 -12.05 11.02 2.14
N ALA A 20 -10.75 10.75 2.29
CA ALA A 20 -9.70 11.54 1.64
C ALA A 20 -9.74 11.45 0.10
N PHE A 21 -10.22 10.33 -0.43
CA PHE A 21 -10.35 10.08 -1.87
C PHE A 21 -11.80 10.15 -2.37
N GLU A 22 -12.75 10.61 -1.56
CA GLU A 22 -14.13 10.74 -1.98
C GLU A 22 -14.28 11.68 -3.21
N GLY A 23 -15.05 11.24 -4.20
CA GLY A 23 -15.28 12.01 -5.43
C GLY A 23 -14.10 12.07 -6.41
N VAL A 24 -12.98 11.37 -6.17
CA VAL A 24 -11.86 11.31 -7.12
C VAL A 24 -12.31 10.63 -8.42
N SER A 25 -12.27 11.40 -9.51
CA SER A 25 -12.49 10.94 -10.88
C SER A 25 -11.18 10.51 -11.53
N ARG A 26 -11.24 9.50 -12.40
CA ARG A 26 -10.11 9.06 -13.21
C ARG A 26 -9.75 10.06 -14.30
N GLU A 27 -10.72 10.86 -14.74
CA GLU A 27 -10.59 11.73 -15.91
C GLU A 27 -10.03 10.93 -17.11
N GLU A 28 -9.06 11.50 -17.83
CA GLU A 28 -8.31 10.82 -18.90
C GLU A 28 -7.09 10.04 -18.41
N GLY A 29 -6.99 9.75 -17.11
CA GLY A 29 -5.89 8.97 -16.53
C GLY A 29 -5.82 7.56 -17.11
N VAL A 30 -4.61 6.98 -17.12
CA VAL A 30 -4.36 5.62 -17.58
C VAL A 30 -5.16 4.61 -16.74
N THR A 31 -5.84 3.67 -17.39
CA THR A 31 -6.63 2.61 -16.74
C THR A 31 -5.81 1.38 -16.37
N LEU A 32 -6.33 0.46 -15.54
CA LEU A 32 -5.59 -0.76 -15.15
C LEU A 32 -5.29 -1.64 -16.36
N HIS A 33 -6.27 -1.85 -17.24
CA HIS A 33 -6.03 -2.67 -18.42
C HIS A 33 -5.16 -1.94 -19.45
N GLU A 34 -5.24 -0.60 -19.57
CA GLU A 34 -4.27 0.15 -20.37
C GLU A 34 -2.84 0.01 -19.83
N ALA A 35 -2.67 0.10 -18.51
CA ALA A 35 -1.37 -0.04 -17.86
C ALA A 35 -0.77 -1.44 -18.11
N THR A 36 -1.59 -2.48 -18.13
CA THR A 36 -1.16 -3.83 -18.54
C THR A 36 -0.67 -3.85 -19.98
N VAL A 37 -1.42 -3.23 -20.90
CA VAL A 37 -0.99 -3.12 -22.31
C VAL A 37 0.30 -2.32 -22.46
N LEU A 38 0.48 -1.26 -21.66
CA LEU A 38 1.71 -0.46 -21.65
C LEU A 38 2.92 -1.27 -21.18
N ASP A 39 2.75 -2.12 -20.17
CA ASP A 39 3.78 -3.05 -19.69
C ASP A 39 4.19 -4.05 -20.78
N ASP A 40 3.20 -4.56 -21.53
CA ASP A 40 3.40 -5.47 -22.68
C ASP A 40 3.86 -4.75 -23.98
N TYR A 41 4.26 -3.48 -23.90
CA TYR A 41 4.69 -2.65 -25.05
C TYR A 41 3.63 -2.50 -26.16
N GLY A 42 2.35 -2.63 -25.81
CA GLY A 42 1.24 -2.58 -26.75
C GLY A 42 0.94 -1.18 -27.30
N GLY A 43 0.32 -1.17 -28.48
CA GLY A 43 0.09 0.04 -29.27
C GLY A 43 -1.19 0.81 -28.88
N PRO A 44 -1.43 1.99 -29.49
CA PRO A 44 -2.60 2.82 -29.21
C PRO A 44 -3.96 2.12 -29.40
N GLU A 45 -4.08 1.24 -30.41
CA GLU A 45 -5.33 0.51 -30.67
C GLU A 45 -5.63 -0.52 -29.56
N GLU A 46 -4.61 -1.23 -29.09
CA GLU A 46 -4.72 -2.20 -28.00
C GLU A 46 -5.08 -1.50 -26.69
N ARG A 47 -4.45 -0.35 -26.42
CA ARG A 47 -4.79 0.50 -25.28
C ARG A 47 -6.24 0.98 -25.32
N ALA A 48 -6.73 1.42 -26.48
CA ALA A 48 -8.13 1.85 -26.62
C ALA A 48 -9.11 0.70 -26.33
N LYS A 49 -8.81 -0.52 -26.79
CA LYS A 49 -9.60 -1.72 -26.48
C LYS A 49 -9.53 -2.11 -25.01
N ALA A 50 -8.36 -1.96 -24.39
CA ALA A 50 -8.15 -2.24 -22.97
C ALA A 50 -8.93 -1.25 -22.09
N ARG A 51 -8.83 0.05 -22.37
CA ARG A 51 -9.58 1.12 -21.66
C ARG A 51 -11.09 0.88 -21.63
N ALA A 52 -11.64 0.29 -22.69
CA ALA A 52 -13.07 -0.03 -22.78
C ALA A 52 -13.52 -1.12 -21.78
N LYS A 53 -12.60 -1.86 -21.17
CA LYS A 53 -12.89 -2.86 -20.12
C LYS A 53 -13.05 -2.22 -18.74
N ASP A 54 -12.37 -1.10 -18.50
CA ASP A 54 -12.38 -0.35 -17.23
C ASP A 54 -13.59 0.59 -17.16
N THR A 55 -14.78 0.01 -16.99
CA THR A 55 -16.08 0.71 -17.06
C THR A 55 -16.51 1.39 -15.76
N GLU A 56 -15.79 1.15 -14.67
CA GLU A 56 -16.07 1.69 -13.36
C GLU A 56 -16.03 3.23 -13.35
N GLN A 57 -17.02 3.82 -12.69
CA GLN A 57 -17.20 5.27 -12.60
C GLN A 57 -16.59 5.84 -11.31
N SER A 58 -16.20 4.97 -10.39
CA SER A 58 -15.69 5.31 -9.07
C SER A 58 -14.64 4.30 -8.66
N TRP A 59 -13.57 4.77 -8.00
CA TRP A 59 -12.47 3.89 -7.61
C TRP A 59 -12.90 2.81 -6.61
N GLN A 60 -13.99 3.04 -5.85
CA GLN A 60 -14.61 2.08 -4.94
C GLN A 60 -15.23 0.88 -5.68
N ALA A 61 -15.53 1.03 -6.97
CA ALA A 61 -16.15 0.01 -7.80
C ALA A 61 -15.14 -0.79 -8.63
N VAL A 62 -13.83 -0.51 -8.48
CA VAL A 62 -12.77 -1.29 -9.13
C VAL A 62 -12.85 -2.74 -8.63
N PRO A 63 -12.95 -3.73 -9.53
CA PRO A 63 -13.07 -5.13 -9.12
C PRO A 63 -11.83 -5.61 -8.36
N GLU A 64 -12.02 -6.27 -7.21
CA GLU A 64 -10.91 -6.82 -6.42
C GLU A 64 -10.05 -7.82 -7.21
N ARG A 65 -10.66 -8.55 -8.15
CA ARG A 65 -9.92 -9.46 -9.02
C ARG A 65 -8.91 -8.70 -9.88
N ASP A 66 -9.26 -7.51 -10.35
CA ASP A 66 -8.42 -6.73 -11.25
C ASP A 66 -7.24 -6.19 -10.42
N ILE A 67 -7.50 -5.68 -9.20
CA ILE A 67 -6.45 -5.26 -8.24
C ILE A 67 -5.48 -6.41 -7.91
N ARG A 68 -6.01 -7.61 -7.62
CA ARG A 68 -5.21 -8.76 -7.20
C ARG A 68 -4.24 -9.25 -8.26
N PHE A 69 -4.62 -9.18 -9.54
CA PHE A 69 -3.87 -9.75 -10.66
C PHE A 69 -3.13 -8.71 -11.50
N THR A 70 -3.08 -7.46 -11.03
CA THR A 70 -2.35 -6.37 -11.68
C THR A 70 -1.43 -5.69 -10.68
N ASP A 71 -0.34 -6.38 -10.32
CA ASP A 71 0.67 -5.88 -9.39
C ASP A 71 1.66 -4.93 -10.09
N ALA A 72 2.01 -5.17 -11.35
CA ALA A 72 2.95 -4.34 -12.11
C ALA A 72 2.36 -2.99 -12.58
N VAL A 73 1.03 -2.89 -12.71
CA VAL A 73 0.36 -1.75 -13.38
C VAL A 73 0.59 -0.41 -12.71
N LEU A 74 0.84 -0.37 -11.40
CA LEU A 74 1.12 0.87 -10.66
C LEU A 74 2.37 1.61 -11.21
N SER A 75 3.28 0.92 -11.90
CA SER A 75 4.43 1.52 -12.58
C SER A 75 4.06 2.27 -13.86
N PHE A 76 2.92 1.94 -14.47
CA PHE A 76 2.50 2.44 -15.79
C PHE A 76 1.32 3.41 -15.73
N LEU A 77 0.79 3.66 -14.53
CA LEU A 77 -0.19 4.71 -14.32
C LEU A 77 0.46 6.09 -14.43
N ASP A 78 -0.25 7.02 -15.06
CA ASP A 78 0.05 8.44 -14.93
C ASP A 78 -0.40 8.98 -13.56
N ASP A 79 -0.13 10.25 -13.28
CA ASP A 79 -0.49 10.88 -12.00
C ASP A 79 -2.00 10.85 -11.72
N LYS A 80 -2.84 10.99 -12.75
CA LYS A 80 -4.31 10.89 -12.65
C LYS A 80 -4.76 9.47 -12.35
N GLY A 81 -4.29 8.49 -13.12
CA GLY A 81 -4.59 7.08 -12.92
C GLY A 81 -4.11 6.61 -11.55
N PHE A 82 -2.91 7.00 -11.15
CA PHE A 82 -2.36 6.67 -9.83
C PHE A 82 -3.23 7.21 -8.71
N ARG A 83 -3.59 8.50 -8.74
CA ARG A 83 -4.49 9.12 -7.75
C ARG A 83 -5.85 8.42 -7.68
N TYR A 84 -6.36 7.95 -8.82
CA TYR A 84 -7.63 7.24 -8.88
C TYR A 84 -7.56 5.82 -8.30
N TYR A 85 -6.55 5.01 -8.65
CA TYR A 85 -6.50 3.61 -8.24
C TYR A 85 -5.84 3.36 -6.88
N ILE A 86 -4.90 4.21 -6.44
CA ILE A 86 -4.18 3.99 -5.18
C ILE A 86 -5.09 3.80 -3.95
N PRO A 87 -6.22 4.53 -3.75
CA PRO A 87 -7.12 4.24 -2.62
C PRO A 87 -7.75 2.84 -2.69
N ALA A 88 -8.11 2.36 -3.88
CA ALA A 88 -8.68 1.02 -4.06
C ALA A 88 -7.65 -0.06 -3.67
N TYR A 89 -6.39 0.12 -4.09
CA TYR A 89 -5.29 -0.77 -3.74
C TYR A 89 -4.97 -0.76 -2.23
N MET A 90 -4.92 0.42 -1.59
CA MET A 90 -4.69 0.52 -0.14
C MET A 90 -5.83 -0.11 0.66
N ILE A 91 -7.09 0.06 0.26
CA ILE A 91 -8.23 -0.58 0.95
C ILE A 91 -8.22 -2.09 0.74
N TRP A 92 -7.94 -2.55 -0.48
CA TRP A 92 -7.78 -3.99 -0.75
C TRP A 92 -6.64 -4.57 0.10
N TYR A 93 -5.51 -3.86 0.20
CA TYR A 93 -4.39 -4.22 1.06
C TYR A 93 -4.88 -4.45 2.50
N LEU A 94 -5.50 -3.43 3.11
CA LEU A 94 -5.94 -3.47 4.51
C LEU A 94 -6.98 -4.57 4.78
N ARG A 95 -7.82 -4.91 3.80
CA ARG A 95 -8.83 -5.97 3.97
C ARG A 95 -8.25 -7.37 3.96
N HIS A 96 -7.11 -7.58 3.29
CA HIS A 96 -6.66 -8.92 2.92
C HIS A 96 -5.24 -9.27 3.35
N ILE A 97 -4.43 -8.31 3.83
CA ILE A 97 -3.03 -8.57 4.18
C ILE A 97 -2.85 -9.67 5.24
N ASP A 98 -3.82 -9.84 6.13
CA ASP A 98 -3.78 -10.86 7.18
C ASP A 98 -4.50 -12.17 6.78
N ASP A 99 -5.13 -12.21 5.60
CA ASP A 99 -5.89 -13.38 5.14
C ASP A 99 -4.94 -14.51 4.72
N GLN A 100 -5.11 -15.67 5.35
CA GLN A 100 -4.27 -16.85 5.13
C GLN A 100 -4.75 -17.72 3.96
N ALA A 101 -5.91 -17.40 3.37
CA ALA A 101 -6.44 -18.15 2.25
C ALA A 101 -5.48 -18.04 1.04
N PRO A 102 -5.19 -19.16 0.33
CA PRO A 102 -4.23 -19.16 -0.78
C PRO A 102 -4.54 -18.14 -1.88
N ILE A 103 -5.81 -17.77 -2.03
CA ILE A 103 -6.28 -16.81 -3.02
C ILE A 103 -5.75 -15.38 -2.78
N TYR A 104 -5.30 -15.07 -1.57
CA TYR A 104 -4.70 -13.76 -1.23
C TYR A 104 -3.17 -13.78 -1.20
N ARG A 105 -2.52 -14.88 -1.59
CA ARG A 105 -1.08 -14.86 -1.84
C ARG A 105 -0.81 -14.08 -3.13
N SER A 106 -0.48 -12.79 -3.00
CA SER A 106 -0.28 -11.89 -4.12
C SER A 106 0.91 -10.96 -3.89
N THR A 107 1.67 -10.69 -4.96
CA THR A 107 2.72 -9.67 -5.04
C THR A 107 2.15 -8.25 -5.05
N THR A 108 0.82 -8.08 -5.21
CA THR A 108 0.15 -6.78 -5.14
C THR A 108 0.43 -6.08 -3.80
N PHE A 109 0.52 -6.81 -2.68
CA PHE A 109 0.83 -6.18 -1.38
C PHE A 109 2.19 -5.46 -1.40
N ASP A 110 3.23 -6.14 -1.87
CA ASP A 110 4.57 -5.58 -1.99
C ASP A 110 4.59 -4.43 -3.00
N SER A 111 3.85 -4.55 -4.10
CA SER A 111 3.73 -3.50 -5.10
C SER A 111 3.13 -2.20 -4.53
N VAL A 112 2.10 -2.29 -3.68
CA VAL A 112 1.52 -1.10 -3.02
C VAL A 112 2.56 -0.39 -2.18
N VAL A 113 3.26 -1.11 -1.30
CA VAL A 113 4.29 -0.53 -0.44
C VAL A 113 5.42 0.05 -1.28
N PHE A 114 5.90 -0.68 -2.29
CA PHE A 114 6.95 -0.22 -3.19
C PHE A 114 6.59 1.09 -3.89
N HIS A 115 5.40 1.21 -4.48
CA HIS A 115 5.01 2.41 -5.22
C HIS A 115 4.73 3.62 -4.32
N LEU A 116 4.49 3.41 -3.02
CA LEU A 116 4.36 4.48 -2.03
C LEU A 116 5.70 4.91 -1.42
N THR A 117 6.74 4.08 -1.51
CA THR A 117 8.03 4.32 -0.82
C THR A 117 9.19 4.55 -1.79
N TYR A 118 9.09 4.09 -3.02
CA TYR A 118 10.17 4.20 -4.01
C TYR A 118 10.18 5.56 -4.72
N PHE A 119 11.21 6.37 -4.44
CA PHE A 119 11.41 7.69 -5.03
C PHE A 119 12.43 7.73 -6.19
N GLY A 120 13.08 6.61 -6.51
CA GLY A 120 14.13 6.55 -7.52
C GLY A 120 15.25 7.59 -7.32
N LYS A 121 16.04 7.84 -8.39
CA LYS A 121 17.13 8.84 -8.39
C LYS A 121 16.63 10.28 -8.60
N GLY A 122 15.40 10.47 -9.07
CA GLY A 122 14.86 11.76 -9.52
C GLY A 122 14.23 12.63 -8.42
N GLY A 123 14.06 12.12 -7.20
CA GLY A 123 13.37 12.87 -6.14
C GLY A 123 11.92 12.42 -5.97
N ILE A 124 11.04 13.31 -5.51
CA ILE A 124 9.63 12.96 -5.28
C ILE A 124 8.98 12.57 -6.62
N PRO A 125 8.33 11.38 -6.72
CA PRO A 125 7.68 10.93 -7.93
C PRO A 125 6.58 11.87 -8.43
N GLU A 126 6.55 12.13 -9.74
CA GLU A 126 5.49 12.94 -10.39
C GLU A 126 4.08 12.37 -10.12
N ARG A 127 3.94 11.05 -9.94
CA ARG A 127 2.65 10.41 -9.60
C ARG A 127 2.01 10.94 -8.31
N PHE A 128 2.78 11.60 -7.42
CA PHE A 128 2.26 12.20 -6.19
C PHE A 128 1.79 13.65 -6.36
N LYS A 129 2.07 14.28 -7.50
CA LYS A 129 1.82 15.72 -7.73
C LYS A 129 0.36 16.14 -7.63
N LEU A 130 -0.57 15.23 -7.94
CA LEU A 130 -2.00 15.50 -7.91
C LEU A 130 -2.66 15.16 -6.57
N LEU A 131 -1.90 14.62 -5.61
CA LEU A 131 -2.42 14.30 -4.29
C LEU A 131 -2.72 15.58 -3.50
N THR A 132 -3.88 15.63 -2.89
CA THR A 132 -4.20 16.68 -1.91
C THR A 132 -3.49 16.40 -0.58
N GLU A 133 -3.44 17.41 0.30
CA GLU A 133 -2.89 17.23 1.65
C GLU A 133 -3.62 16.13 2.43
N ALA A 134 -4.96 16.02 2.29
CA ALA A 134 -5.75 14.96 2.92
C ALA A 134 -5.38 13.56 2.38
N GLN A 135 -5.16 13.45 1.06
CA GLN A 135 -4.75 12.20 0.42
C GLN A 135 -3.33 11.80 0.83
N GLY A 136 -2.40 12.75 0.86
CA GLY A 136 -1.04 12.54 1.35
C GLY A 136 -1.00 12.10 2.81
N ARG A 137 -1.86 12.69 3.66
CA ARG A 137 -2.00 12.29 5.07
C ARG A 137 -2.52 10.86 5.23
N ALA A 138 -3.56 10.50 4.48
CA ALA A 138 -4.11 9.14 4.51
C ALA A 138 -3.05 8.09 4.07
N ILE A 139 -2.24 8.41 3.06
CA ILE A 139 -1.11 7.57 2.64
C ILE A 139 -0.04 7.48 3.73
N ALA A 140 0.31 8.59 4.37
CA ALA A 140 1.28 8.61 5.47
C ALA A 140 0.81 7.73 6.65
N HIS A 141 -0.47 7.83 7.03
CA HIS A 141 -1.06 6.97 8.05
C HIS A 141 -1.11 5.49 7.63
N PHE A 142 -1.33 5.20 6.35
CA PHE A 142 -1.22 3.83 5.81
C PHE A 142 0.20 3.27 5.98
N LEU A 143 1.23 4.05 5.63
CA LEU A 143 2.62 3.63 5.80
C LEU A 143 3.02 3.47 7.27
N LEU A 144 2.54 4.33 8.16
CA LEU A 144 2.74 4.18 9.61
C LEU A 144 2.05 2.92 10.15
N PHE A 145 0.85 2.61 9.66
CA PHE A 145 0.15 1.37 10.00
C PHE A 145 0.97 0.16 9.54
N GLU A 146 1.46 0.18 8.30
CA GLU A 146 2.23 -0.93 7.74
C GLU A 146 3.57 -1.13 8.44
N SER A 147 4.30 -0.05 8.73
CA SER A 147 5.54 -0.12 9.52
C SER A 147 5.31 -0.77 10.89
N ALA A 148 4.26 -0.34 11.60
CA ALA A 148 3.91 -0.93 12.89
C ALA A 148 3.46 -2.40 12.79
N ARG A 149 2.76 -2.77 11.70
CA ARG A 149 2.35 -4.16 11.43
C ARG A 149 3.57 -5.04 11.17
N TYR A 150 4.48 -4.60 10.31
CA TYR A 150 5.73 -5.29 10.00
C TYR A 150 6.57 -5.52 11.26
N GLU A 151 6.75 -4.46 12.08
CA GLU A 151 7.49 -4.54 13.34
C GLU A 151 6.90 -5.60 14.29
N ALA A 152 5.57 -5.61 14.45
CA ALA A 152 4.89 -6.58 15.29
C ALA A 152 5.03 -8.02 14.78
N LEU A 153 4.92 -8.21 13.46
CA LEU A 153 5.04 -9.53 12.83
C LEU A 153 6.47 -10.09 12.97
N GLU A 154 7.49 -9.27 12.65
CA GLU A 154 8.90 -9.68 12.78
C GLU A 154 9.26 -10.00 14.24
N LYS A 155 8.78 -9.20 15.20
CA LYS A 155 8.94 -9.50 16.63
C LYS A 155 8.33 -10.85 17.00
N GLN A 156 7.11 -11.12 16.54
CA GLN A 156 6.42 -12.39 16.81
C GLN A 156 7.14 -13.58 16.18
N LEU A 157 7.61 -13.45 14.93
CA LEU A 157 8.36 -14.49 14.22
C LEU A 157 9.70 -14.77 14.90
N MET A 158 10.43 -13.72 15.27
CA MET A 158 11.68 -13.85 16.01
C MET A 158 11.46 -14.53 17.36
N GLN A 159 10.45 -14.08 18.13
CA GLN A 159 10.09 -14.70 19.41
C GLN A 159 9.79 -16.20 19.24
N ALA A 160 8.96 -16.58 18.26
CA ALA A 160 8.63 -17.97 17.99
C ALA A 160 9.87 -18.81 17.62
N SER A 161 10.79 -18.23 16.84
CA SER A 161 12.07 -18.86 16.47
C SER A 161 12.97 -19.09 17.69
N LEU A 162 13.09 -18.10 18.59
CA LEU A 162 13.90 -18.20 19.80
C LEU A 162 13.31 -19.21 20.80
N ILE A 163 11.98 -19.25 20.95
CA ILE A 163 11.30 -20.28 21.75
C ILE A 163 11.63 -21.67 21.21
N LYS A 164 11.55 -21.86 19.88
CA LYS A 164 11.87 -23.14 19.23
C LYS A 164 13.34 -23.56 19.45
N ARG A 165 14.24 -22.60 19.69
CA ARG A 165 15.65 -22.83 20.02
C ARG A 165 15.90 -23.08 21.51
N GLY A 166 14.86 -23.04 22.35
CA GLY A 166 14.95 -23.36 23.78
C GLY A 166 15.49 -22.24 24.66
N LEU A 167 15.45 -20.98 24.21
CA LEU A 167 15.86 -19.84 25.03
C LEU A 167 14.87 -19.59 26.17
N SER A 168 15.38 -19.07 27.29
CA SER A 168 14.54 -18.61 28.39
C SER A 168 13.76 -17.35 28.01
N SER A 169 12.67 -17.06 28.72
CA SER A 169 11.89 -15.84 28.49
C SER A 169 12.73 -14.56 28.70
N GLU A 170 13.65 -14.58 29.66
CA GLU A 170 14.55 -13.45 29.95
C GLU A 170 15.53 -13.22 28.80
N ASP A 171 16.12 -14.29 28.26
CA ASP A 171 17.03 -14.19 27.10
C ASP A 171 16.29 -13.70 25.84
N ILE A 172 15.05 -14.16 25.64
CA ILE A 172 14.22 -13.72 24.52
C ILE A 172 13.94 -12.22 24.62
N GLU A 173 13.53 -11.74 25.80
CA GLU A 173 13.24 -10.32 26.01
C GLU A 173 14.48 -9.45 25.75
N LEU A 174 15.66 -9.87 26.23
CA LEU A 174 16.93 -9.19 25.96
C LEU A 174 17.24 -9.10 24.46
N VAL A 175 17.03 -10.19 23.70
CA VAL A 175 17.25 -10.20 22.25
C VAL A 175 16.26 -9.27 21.53
N LEU A 176 14.97 -9.34 21.89
CA LEU A 176 13.95 -8.49 21.27
C LEU A 176 14.15 -7.00 21.59
N GLN A 177 14.68 -6.64 22.76
CA GLN A 177 14.98 -5.25 23.11
C GLN A 177 16.21 -4.70 22.37
N ALA A 178 17.18 -5.55 22.04
CA ALA A 178 18.40 -5.16 21.34
C ALA A 178 18.23 -5.07 19.81
N GLN A 179 17.19 -5.68 19.27
CA GLN A 179 16.95 -5.75 17.83
C GLN A 179 16.15 -4.53 17.34
N ASP A 180 16.61 -3.92 16.24
CA ASP A 180 15.81 -2.97 15.47
C ASP A 180 14.90 -3.73 14.50
N PHE A 181 13.62 -3.43 14.56
CA PHE A 181 12.57 -4.06 13.76
C PHE A 181 11.93 -3.08 12.76
N GLN A 182 12.46 -1.86 12.65
CA GLN A 182 11.94 -0.88 11.70
C GLN A 182 12.14 -1.35 10.26
N ASP A 183 11.09 -1.16 9.45
CA ASP A 183 11.20 -1.28 8.01
C ASP A 183 11.96 -0.06 7.46
N ASN A 184 13.22 -0.26 7.09
CA ASN A 184 14.09 0.81 6.58
C ASN A 184 13.54 1.51 5.33
N GLN A 185 12.78 0.81 4.49
CA GLN A 185 12.20 1.37 3.27
C GLN A 185 11.03 2.29 3.63
N ILE A 186 10.13 1.85 4.51
CA ILE A 186 8.99 2.66 4.94
C ILE A 186 9.45 3.83 5.79
N SER A 187 10.35 3.62 6.76
CA SER A 187 10.91 4.70 7.59
C SER A 187 11.59 5.77 6.74
N SER A 188 12.44 5.35 5.78
CA SER A 188 13.08 6.30 4.86
C SER A 188 12.06 7.07 4.01
N ALA A 189 10.97 6.41 3.59
CA ALA A 189 9.91 7.06 2.84
C ALA A 189 9.15 8.10 3.65
N LEU A 190 8.82 7.76 4.90
CA LEU A 190 8.17 8.66 5.84
C LEU A 190 9.02 9.91 6.05
N ASP A 191 10.28 9.77 6.44
CA ASP A 191 11.17 10.91 6.72
C ASP A 191 11.42 11.80 5.50
N ARG A 192 11.55 11.19 4.32
CA ARG A 192 11.94 11.94 3.11
C ARG A 192 10.78 12.70 2.47
N TYR A 193 9.54 12.21 2.60
CA TYR A 193 8.40 12.83 1.91
C TYR A 193 7.13 12.86 2.75
N TRP A 194 6.70 11.74 3.33
CA TRP A 194 5.35 11.65 3.88
C TRP A 194 5.19 12.37 5.23
N GLN A 195 6.28 12.60 5.95
CA GLN A 195 6.28 13.29 7.25
C GLN A 195 5.66 14.70 7.16
N GLN A 196 5.76 15.37 6.02
CA GLN A 196 5.17 16.70 5.82
C GLN A 196 3.64 16.72 5.97
N PHE A 197 2.98 15.57 5.83
CA PHE A 197 1.52 15.45 5.96
C PHE A 197 1.09 15.01 7.36
N LEU A 198 2.03 14.66 8.22
CA LEU A 198 1.74 14.30 9.60
C LEU A 198 1.73 15.57 10.47
N PRO A 199 0.88 15.64 11.51
CA PRO A 199 0.96 16.73 12.47
C PRO A 199 2.35 16.77 13.09
N SER A 200 2.91 17.97 13.29
CA SER A 200 4.14 18.14 14.06
C SER A 200 3.95 17.54 15.44
N ALA A 201 4.82 16.60 15.81
CA ALA A 201 4.88 16.00 17.14
C ALA A 201 5.14 17.04 18.23
#